data_AF-A0AB39V2X3-F1
#
_entry.id   AF-A0AB39V2X3-F1
#
_cell.length_a   1.000
_cell.length_b   1.000
_cell.length_c   1.000
_cell.angle_alpha   90.00
_cell.angle_beta   90.00
_cell.angle_gamma   90.00
#
_symmetry.space_group_name_H-M   'P 1'
#
loop_
_entity.id
_entity.type
_entity.pdbx_description
1 polymer ?
#
loop_
_entity_poly.entity_id
_entity_poly.type
_entity_poly.pdbx_seq_one_letter_code
_entity_poly.pdbx_strand_id
1 'polypeptide(L)'
;MRKITNFVLFMLCFFSFNTAVYAVAKVNSVIQEIRNEKDRTDKEKLTIRKEEVDDGAIGEVSYYYKGNVLKKIVSYFDFETGNEYREYYIKNDKVYFIYEKMTHTEHIIKVMPTGESVWKENPKVLGISEKKYYFDSNGEIVRYIDEKGNIHENDSQMTEADKEIRLYKPSFLGNRL
;
A
#
# COMPACT_ATOMS: atom_id res chain seq x y z
N MET A 1 11.37 -17.33 -49.56
CA MET A 1 10.68 -16.32 -48.74
C MET A 1 10.30 -16.82 -47.34
N ARG A 2 9.57 -17.93 -47.19
CA ARG A 2 9.15 -18.50 -45.87
C ARG A 2 10.28 -18.72 -44.83
N LYS A 3 11.49 -19.09 -45.26
CA LYS A 3 12.67 -19.25 -44.37
C LYS A 3 13.21 -17.92 -43.80
N ILE A 4 13.14 -16.83 -44.57
CA ILE A 4 13.63 -15.50 -44.15
C ILE A 4 12.62 -14.87 -43.18
N THR A 5 11.33 -15.03 -43.44
CA THR A 5 10.26 -14.56 -42.54
C THR A 5 10.34 -15.24 -41.18
N ASN A 6 10.61 -16.56 -41.13
CA ASN A 6 10.78 -17.28 -39.87
C ASN A 6 12.05 -16.85 -39.11
N PHE A 7 13.14 -16.52 -39.81
CA PHE A 7 14.38 -16.05 -39.17
C PHE A 7 14.25 -14.64 -38.60
N VAL A 8 13.57 -13.73 -39.32
CA VAL A 8 13.27 -12.37 -38.85
C VAL A 8 12.31 -12.40 -37.67
N LEU A 9 11.27 -13.25 -37.72
CA LEU A 9 10.33 -13.44 -36.61
C LEU A 9 11.05 -14.00 -35.38
N PHE A 10 11.94 -14.97 -35.56
CA PHE A 10 12.77 -15.51 -34.48
C PHE A 10 13.65 -14.43 -33.84
N MET A 11 14.36 -13.62 -34.64
CA MET A 11 15.17 -12.51 -34.13
C MET A 11 14.34 -11.45 -33.38
N LEU A 12 13.17 -11.08 -33.89
CA LEU A 12 12.24 -10.17 -33.19
C LEU A 12 11.76 -10.75 -31.85
N CYS A 13 11.47 -12.05 -31.81
CA CYS A 13 11.17 -12.73 -30.56
C CYS A 13 12.35 -12.62 -29.57
N PHE A 14 13.58 -12.94 -29.98
CA PHE A 14 14.76 -12.81 -29.09
C PHE A 14 14.96 -11.40 -28.55
N PHE A 15 14.79 -10.36 -29.38
CA PHE A 15 14.87 -8.98 -28.91
C PHE A 15 13.78 -8.65 -27.88
N SER A 16 12.53 -9.05 -28.13
CA SER A 16 11.44 -8.82 -27.18
C SER A 16 11.62 -9.57 -25.84
N PHE A 17 12.13 -10.81 -25.86
CA PHE A 17 12.44 -11.57 -24.65
C PHE A 17 13.53 -10.91 -23.81
N ASN A 18 14.59 -10.40 -24.43
CA ASN A 18 15.66 -9.72 -23.69
C ASN A 18 15.16 -8.46 -22.97
N THR A 19 14.27 -7.68 -23.60
CA THR A 19 13.68 -6.48 -22.97
C THR A 19 12.78 -6.82 -21.78
N ALA A 20 11.98 -7.87 -21.87
CA ALA A 20 11.11 -8.32 -20.78
C ALA A 20 11.91 -8.83 -19.58
N VAL A 21 12.96 -9.64 -19.82
CA VAL A 21 13.82 -10.17 -18.74
C VAL A 21 14.57 -9.05 -18.03
N TYR A 22 15.09 -8.06 -18.77
CA TYR A 22 15.77 -6.91 -18.18
C TYR A 22 14.83 -6.04 -17.32
N ALA A 23 13.61 -5.80 -17.78
CA ALA A 23 12.60 -5.07 -17.03
C ALA A 23 12.27 -5.76 -15.69
N VAL A 24 12.03 -7.08 -15.71
CA VAL A 24 11.76 -7.88 -14.50
C VAL A 24 12.95 -7.84 -13.53
N ALA A 25 14.19 -7.95 -14.03
CA ALA A 25 15.38 -7.88 -13.18
C ALA A 25 15.52 -6.53 -12.46
N LYS A 26 15.24 -5.43 -13.17
CA LYS A 26 15.27 -4.07 -12.60
C LYS A 26 14.19 -3.84 -11.54
N VAL A 27 12.95 -4.28 -11.78
CA VAL A 27 11.88 -4.13 -10.77
C VAL A 27 12.22 -4.94 -9.52
N ASN A 28 12.71 -6.17 -9.68
CA ASN A 28 13.10 -6.99 -8.53
C ASN A 28 14.21 -6.35 -7.68
N SER A 29 15.20 -5.67 -8.27
CA SER A 29 16.23 -4.97 -7.49
C SER A 29 15.64 -3.80 -6.70
N VAL A 30 14.78 -2.98 -7.32
CA VAL A 30 14.10 -1.87 -6.64
C VAL A 30 13.25 -2.36 -5.46
N ILE A 31 12.50 -3.46 -5.65
CA ILE A 31 11.67 -4.05 -4.59
C ILE A 31 12.52 -4.57 -3.42
N GLN A 32 13.69 -5.16 -3.71
CA GLN A 32 14.62 -5.60 -2.65
C GLN A 32 15.19 -4.42 -1.88
N GLU A 33 15.56 -3.32 -2.55
CA GLU A 33 16.01 -2.10 -1.89
C GLU A 33 14.94 -1.52 -0.97
N ILE A 34 13.68 -1.47 -1.43
CA ILE A 34 12.53 -1.02 -0.62
C ILE A 34 12.34 -1.90 0.61
N ARG A 35 12.39 -3.23 0.46
CA ARG A 35 12.26 -4.18 1.57
C ARG A 35 13.37 -4.02 2.60
N ASN A 36 14.62 -3.89 2.15
CA ASN A 36 15.77 -3.68 3.03
C ASN A 36 15.67 -2.35 3.79
N GLU A 37 15.23 -1.28 3.13
CA GLU A 37 15.02 0.03 3.77
C GLU A 37 13.88 -0.01 4.80
N LYS A 38 12.78 -0.69 4.46
CA LYS A 38 11.65 -0.92 5.38
C LYS A 38 12.11 -1.69 6.62
N ASP A 39 12.79 -2.82 6.42
CA ASP A 39 13.31 -3.66 7.51
C ASP A 39 14.30 -2.91 8.41
N ARG A 40 15.12 -2.02 7.82
CA ARG A 40 16.01 -1.14 8.57
C ARG A 40 15.20 -0.15 9.43
N THR A 41 14.16 0.44 8.86
CA THR A 41 13.27 1.38 9.56
C THR A 41 12.57 0.71 10.73
N ASP A 42 12.07 -0.52 10.54
CA ASP A 42 11.37 -1.28 11.59
C ASP A 42 12.27 -1.67 12.77
N LYS A 43 13.57 -1.87 12.52
CA LYS A 43 14.57 -2.17 13.55
C LYS A 43 15.13 -0.91 14.21
N GLU A 44 14.87 0.26 13.65
CA GLU A 44 15.41 1.51 14.15
C GLU A 44 14.67 1.95 15.43
N LYS A 45 15.42 2.45 16.42
CA LYS A 45 14.82 3.10 17.59
C LYS A 45 14.33 4.49 17.19
N LEU A 46 13.01 4.67 17.14
CA LEU A 46 12.34 5.90 16.72
C LEU A 46 11.59 6.55 17.89
N THR A 47 11.48 7.88 17.84
CA THR A 47 10.62 8.66 18.75
C THR A 47 9.22 8.74 18.14
N ILE A 48 8.18 8.59 18.97
CA ILE A 48 6.79 8.52 18.53
C ILE A 48 6.05 9.77 18.98
N ARG A 49 5.26 10.36 18.09
CA ARG A 49 4.26 11.39 18.39
C ARG A 49 2.90 10.90 17.95
N LYS A 50 1.87 11.06 18.78
CA LYS A 50 0.50 10.63 18.49
C LYS A 50 -0.43 11.83 18.36
N GLU A 51 -1.34 11.75 17.42
CA GLU A 51 -2.37 12.75 17.17
C GLU A 51 -3.70 12.04 16.91
N GLU A 52 -4.79 12.58 17.44
CA GLU A 52 -6.13 12.20 17.01
C GLU A 52 -6.48 13.02 15.76
N VAL A 53 -7.08 12.35 14.77
CA VAL A 53 -7.45 12.95 13.50
C VAL A 53 -8.91 12.63 13.21
N ASP A 54 -9.64 13.63 12.72
CA ASP A 54 -11.01 13.50 12.23
C ASP A 54 -11.04 13.84 10.73
N ASP A 55 -10.76 12.83 9.91
CA ASP A 55 -10.79 12.90 8.44
C ASP A 55 -12.08 12.24 7.90
N GLY A 56 -13.20 12.41 8.62
CA GLY A 56 -14.49 11.74 8.32
C GLY A 56 -14.66 10.39 9.03
N ALA A 57 -13.59 9.88 9.63
CA ALA A 57 -13.60 8.84 10.66
C ALA A 57 -12.65 9.27 11.78
N ILE A 58 -13.04 9.01 13.03
CA ILE A 58 -12.16 9.22 14.18
C ILE A 58 -11.03 8.19 14.08
N GLY A 59 -9.79 8.67 14.04
CA GLY A 59 -8.63 7.81 13.98
C GLY A 59 -7.45 8.33 14.78
N GLU A 60 -6.54 7.41 15.08
CA GLU A 60 -5.27 7.73 15.70
C GLU A 60 -4.17 7.69 14.63
N VAL A 61 -3.33 8.71 14.62
CA VAL A 61 -2.15 8.78 13.76
C VAL A 61 -0.90 8.86 14.62
N SER A 62 0.06 7.98 14.35
CA SER A 62 1.35 7.92 15.02
C SER A 62 2.48 8.22 14.04
N TYR A 63 3.30 9.21 14.36
CA TYR A 63 4.45 9.65 13.57
C TYR A 63 5.75 9.19 14.24
N TYR A 64 6.59 8.50 13.48
CA TYR A 64 7.83 7.90 13.95
C TYR A 64 9.03 8.62 13.37
N TYR A 65 9.88 9.16 14.23
CA TYR A 65 11.01 10.01 13.87
C TYR A 65 12.35 9.42 14.28
N LYS A 66 13.37 9.64 13.44
CA LYS A 66 14.77 9.55 13.84
C LYS A 66 15.35 10.97 13.96
N GLY A 67 15.51 11.45 15.19
CA GLY A 67 15.78 12.87 15.40
C GLY A 67 14.63 13.70 14.86
N ASN A 68 14.88 14.56 13.88
CA ASN A 68 13.86 15.37 13.21
C ASN A 68 13.38 14.79 11.87
N VAL A 69 13.90 13.63 11.45
CA VAL A 69 13.55 13.02 10.16
C VAL A 69 12.36 12.08 10.37
N LEU A 70 11.24 12.35 9.71
CA LEU A 70 10.08 11.47 9.69
C LEU A 70 10.41 10.21 8.89
N LYS A 71 10.14 9.04 9.48
CA LYS A 71 10.47 7.72 8.90
C LYS A 71 9.24 6.89 8.56
N LYS A 72 8.22 6.97 9.41
CA LYS A 72 7.00 6.17 9.27
C LYS A 72 5.81 6.95 9.84
N ILE A 73 4.66 6.82 9.19
CA ILE A 73 3.35 7.20 9.74
C ILE A 73 2.54 5.92 9.86
N VAL A 74 1.82 5.77 10.97
CA VAL A 74 0.85 4.69 11.17
C VAL A 74 -0.49 5.34 11.46
N SER A 75 -1.53 4.95 10.73
CA SER A 75 -2.90 5.37 10.99
C SER A 75 -3.76 4.18 11.37
N TYR A 76 -4.70 4.41 12.28
CA TYR A 76 -5.74 3.48 12.67
C TYR A 76 -7.09 4.20 12.64
N PHE A 77 -8.02 3.74 11.82
CA PHE A 77 -9.36 4.30 11.68
C PHE A 77 -10.41 3.23 11.95
N ASP A 78 -11.39 3.53 12.79
CA ASP A 78 -12.57 2.70 13.00
C ASP A 78 -13.72 3.15 12.09
N PHE A 79 -14.36 2.19 11.45
CA PHE A 79 -15.54 2.36 10.59
C PHE A 79 -16.69 1.48 11.10
N GLU A 80 -17.91 1.76 10.67
CA GLU A 80 -19.09 0.98 11.09
C GLU A 80 -18.97 -0.53 10.83
N THR A 81 -18.19 -0.94 9.82
CA THR A 81 -18.07 -2.33 9.37
C THR A 81 -16.64 -2.86 9.46
N GLY A 82 -15.78 -2.23 10.26
CA GLY A 82 -14.41 -2.68 10.41
C GLY A 82 -13.44 -1.61 10.87
N ASN A 83 -12.15 -1.91 10.79
CA ASN A 83 -11.09 -0.94 10.99
C ASN A 83 -10.02 -1.04 9.91
N GLU A 84 -9.41 0.10 9.62
CA GLU A 84 -8.21 0.17 8.79
C GLU A 84 -7.00 0.46 9.66
N TYR A 85 -5.99 -0.39 9.52
CA TYR A 85 -4.63 -0.13 9.96
C TYR A 85 -3.76 0.10 8.73
N ARG A 86 -3.03 1.21 8.69
CA ARG A 86 -2.17 1.52 7.56
C ARG A 86 -0.82 2.07 8.00
N GLU A 87 0.22 1.64 7.31
CA GLU A 87 1.59 2.09 7.51
C GLU A 87 2.09 2.77 6.24
N TYR A 88 2.71 3.93 6.40
CA TYR A 88 3.38 4.68 5.35
C TYR A 88 4.84 4.83 5.71
N TYR A 89 5.74 4.31 4.88
CA TYR A 89 7.18 4.46 5.08
C TYR A 89 7.72 5.57 4.21
N ILE A 90 8.49 6.46 4.83
CA ILE A 90 8.86 7.76 4.25
C ILE A 90 10.38 7.87 4.12
N LYS A 91 10.82 8.33 2.96
CA LYS A 91 12.21 8.64 2.65
C LYS A 91 12.25 9.84 1.71
N ASN A 92 13.10 10.82 2.01
CA ASN A 92 13.21 12.07 1.25
C ASN A 92 11.85 12.76 1.04
N ASP A 93 11.05 12.83 2.12
CA ASP A 93 9.70 13.39 2.13
C ASP A 93 8.69 12.75 1.17
N LYS A 94 8.99 11.56 0.65
CA LYS A 94 8.09 10.77 -0.19
C LYS A 94 7.78 9.42 0.46
N VAL A 95 6.57 8.92 0.23
CA VAL A 95 6.21 7.55 0.57
C VAL A 95 6.88 6.59 -0.41
N TYR A 96 7.60 5.59 0.09
CA TYR A 96 8.23 4.56 -0.73
C TYR A 96 7.59 3.17 -0.55
N PHE A 97 6.81 2.99 0.53
CA PHE A 97 6.08 1.76 0.79
C PHE A 97 4.83 2.02 1.63
N ILE A 98 3.73 1.34 1.27
CA ILE A 98 2.50 1.31 2.05
C ILE A 98 2.13 -0.13 2.34
N TYR A 99 1.73 -0.39 3.60
CA TYR A 99 1.00 -1.58 3.98
C TYR A 99 -0.38 -1.15 4.49
N GLU A 100 -1.42 -1.72 3.91
CA GLU A 100 -2.81 -1.52 4.31
C GLU A 100 -3.37 -2.84 4.82
N LYS A 101 -4.07 -2.79 5.95
CA LYS A 101 -4.81 -3.91 6.52
C LYS A 101 -6.21 -3.44 6.90
N MET A 102 -7.22 -4.05 6.29
CA MET A 102 -8.61 -3.85 6.66
C MET A 102 -9.12 -5.07 7.42
N THR A 103 -9.61 -4.86 8.63
CA THR A 103 -10.34 -5.88 9.40
C THR A 103 -11.82 -5.64 9.21
N HIS A 104 -12.50 -6.51 8.47
CA HIS A 104 -13.94 -6.41 8.25
C HIS A 104 -14.68 -7.05 9.42
N THR A 105 -15.66 -6.35 9.96
CA THR A 105 -16.52 -6.84 11.03
C THR A 105 -17.98 -6.72 10.64
N GLU A 106 -18.85 -7.44 11.34
CA GLU A 106 -20.28 -7.10 11.31
C GLU A 106 -20.49 -5.64 11.70
N HIS A 107 -21.60 -5.05 11.27
CA HIS A 107 -22.00 -3.70 11.69
C HIS A 107 -21.89 -3.58 13.21
N ILE A 108 -21.07 -2.63 13.65
CA ILE A 108 -20.84 -2.34 15.06
C ILE A 108 -22.02 -1.60 15.68
N ILE A 109 -22.99 -1.19 14.85
CA ILE A 109 -24.26 -0.62 15.28
C ILE A 109 -25.36 -1.66 15.07
N LYS A 110 -26.06 -2.02 16.14
CA LYS A 110 -27.27 -2.84 16.11
C LYS A 110 -28.48 -1.95 16.34
N VAL A 111 -29.41 -1.93 15.38
CA VAL A 111 -30.72 -1.27 15.55
C VAL A 111 -31.69 -2.26 16.18
N MET A 112 -32.22 -1.89 17.35
CA MET A 112 -33.24 -2.66 18.07
C MET A 112 -34.61 -2.50 17.40
N PRO A 113 -35.56 -3.43 17.61
CA PRO A 113 -36.94 -3.28 17.14
C PRO A 113 -37.64 -2.01 17.64
N THR A 114 -37.16 -1.44 18.76
CA THR A 114 -37.60 -0.16 19.33
C THR A 114 -37.11 1.07 18.55
N GLY A 115 -36.21 0.88 17.57
CA GLY A 115 -35.56 1.96 16.80
C GLY A 115 -34.27 2.49 17.42
N GLU A 116 -33.87 2.00 18.60
CA GLU A 116 -32.62 2.41 19.26
C GLU A 116 -31.39 1.76 18.64
N SER A 117 -30.33 2.54 18.40
CA SER A 117 -29.03 2.07 17.94
C SER A 117 -28.11 1.81 19.12
N VAL A 118 -27.62 0.58 19.25
CA VAL A 118 -26.70 0.17 20.33
C VAL A 118 -25.37 -0.28 19.71
N TRP A 119 -24.27 0.15 20.30
CA TRP A 119 -22.94 -0.34 19.94
C TRP A 119 -22.82 -1.81 20.31
N LYS A 120 -22.41 -2.61 19.34
CA LYS A 120 -22.10 -4.01 19.52
C LYS A 120 -20.69 -4.10 20.11
N GLU A 121 -20.60 -4.50 21.37
CA GLU A 121 -19.33 -4.88 21.96
C GLU A 121 -18.77 -6.10 21.24
N ASN A 122 -17.51 -6.03 20.80
CA ASN A 122 -16.79 -7.09 20.10
C ASN A 122 -17.53 -7.64 18.87
N PRO A 123 -17.71 -6.83 17.81
CA PRO A 123 -18.33 -7.27 16.57
C PRO A 123 -17.53 -8.45 15.99
N LYS A 124 -18.25 -9.40 15.39
CA LYS A 124 -17.61 -10.59 14.81
C LYS A 124 -16.74 -10.17 13.63
N VAL A 125 -15.48 -10.62 13.61
CA VAL A 125 -14.60 -10.47 12.45
C VAL A 125 -15.10 -11.38 11.32
N LEU A 126 -15.34 -10.77 10.17
CA LEU A 126 -15.81 -11.42 8.94
C LEU A 126 -14.66 -11.77 8.00
N GLY A 127 -13.60 -10.96 8.00
CA GLY A 127 -12.43 -11.17 7.15
C GLY A 127 -11.33 -10.15 7.39
N ILE A 128 -10.15 -10.45 6.88
CA ILE A 128 -9.00 -9.55 6.87
C ILE A 128 -8.49 -9.48 5.44
N SER A 129 -8.27 -8.27 4.92
CA SER A 129 -7.62 -8.04 3.64
C SER A 129 -6.37 -7.20 3.84
N GLU A 130 -5.31 -7.53 3.10
CA GLU A 130 -4.03 -6.84 3.19
C GLU A 130 -3.54 -6.45 1.81
N LYS A 131 -3.10 -5.19 1.64
CA LYS A 131 -2.53 -4.71 0.39
C LYS A 131 -1.16 -4.11 0.62
N LYS A 132 -0.30 -4.16 -0.40
CA LYS A 132 1.05 -3.56 -0.35
C LYS A 132 1.33 -2.76 -1.61
N TYR A 133 1.89 -1.57 -1.44
CA TYR A 133 2.22 -0.67 -2.52
C TYR A 133 3.71 -0.32 -2.43
N TYR A 134 4.41 -0.42 -3.54
CA TYR A 134 5.85 -0.15 -3.64
C TYR A 134 6.06 1.00 -4.61
N PHE A 135 6.79 2.02 -4.18
CA PHE A 135 7.08 3.20 -5.00
C PHE A 135 8.59 3.36 -5.16
N ASP A 136 9.01 3.75 -6.37
CA ASP A 136 10.41 4.06 -6.63
C ASP A 136 10.83 5.40 -5.99
N SER A 137 12.09 5.82 -6.20
CA SER A 137 12.58 7.09 -5.70
C SER A 137 11.90 8.33 -6.31
N ASN A 138 11.23 8.18 -7.45
CA ASN A 138 10.49 9.25 -8.10
C ASN A 138 9.08 9.39 -7.49
N GLY A 139 8.58 8.34 -6.81
CA GLY A 139 7.23 8.25 -6.27
C GLY A 139 6.27 7.54 -7.23
N GLU A 140 6.78 6.87 -8.26
CA GLU A 140 6.00 6.08 -9.20
C GLU A 140 5.76 4.67 -8.63
N ILE A 141 4.54 4.14 -8.77
CA ILE A 141 4.27 2.77 -8.35
C ILE A 141 5.07 1.79 -9.23
N VAL A 142 5.75 0.84 -8.59
CA VAL A 142 6.51 -0.21 -9.28
C VAL A 142 5.95 -1.61 -9.04
N ARG A 143 5.19 -1.79 -7.96
CA ARG A 143 4.49 -3.04 -7.67
C ARG A 143 3.30 -2.79 -6.76
N TYR A 144 2.23 -3.50 -7.03
CA TYR A 144 1.07 -3.63 -6.15
C TYR A 144 0.89 -5.10 -5.77
N ILE A 145 0.56 -5.38 -4.52
CA ILE A 145 0.13 -6.70 -4.06
C ILE A 145 -1.30 -6.58 -3.57
N ASP A 146 -2.20 -7.33 -4.20
CA ASP A 146 -3.62 -7.31 -3.87
C ASP A 146 -3.93 -8.11 -2.59
N GLU A 147 -5.19 -8.03 -2.17
CA GLU A 147 -5.72 -8.74 -1.00
C GLU A 147 -5.62 -10.26 -1.08
N LYS A 148 -5.46 -10.83 -2.27
CA LYS A 148 -5.27 -12.27 -2.51
C LYS A 148 -3.80 -12.65 -2.52
N GLY A 149 -2.89 -11.68 -2.42
CA GLY A 149 -1.44 -11.86 -2.51
C GLY A 149 -0.90 -11.92 -3.93
N ASN A 150 -1.72 -11.59 -4.95
CA ASN A 150 -1.26 -11.53 -6.34
C ASN A 150 -0.35 -10.33 -6.53
N ILE A 151 0.71 -10.53 -7.31
CA ILE A 151 1.68 -9.49 -7.66
C ILE A 151 1.26 -8.86 -8.98
N HIS A 152 1.12 -7.54 -8.97
CA HIS A 152 0.75 -6.71 -10.11
C HIS A 152 1.90 -5.77 -10.47
N GLU A 153 2.37 -5.88 -11.71
CA GLU A 153 3.47 -5.08 -12.27
C GLU A 153 3.17 -4.74 -13.72
N ASN A 154 3.14 -3.44 -14.03
CA ASN A 154 2.86 -2.96 -15.39
C ASN A 154 1.54 -3.50 -15.98
N ASP A 155 0.53 -3.67 -15.13
CA ASP A 155 -0.81 -4.10 -15.51
C ASP A 155 -1.88 -3.07 -15.12
N SER A 156 -3.11 -3.33 -15.55
CA SER A 156 -4.26 -2.45 -15.27
C SER A 156 -4.60 -2.36 -13.79
N GLN A 157 -4.39 -3.44 -13.03
CA GLN A 157 -4.71 -3.53 -11.61
C GLN A 157 -3.78 -2.63 -10.80
N MET A 158 -2.47 -2.66 -11.09
CA MET A 158 -1.50 -1.74 -10.50
C MET A 158 -1.83 -0.28 -10.83
N THR A 159 -2.21 -0.01 -12.07
CA THR A 159 -2.57 1.34 -12.51
C THR A 159 -3.81 1.87 -11.78
N GLU A 160 -4.83 1.04 -11.62
CA GLU A 160 -6.05 1.43 -10.91
C GLU A 160 -5.79 1.61 -9.41
N ALA A 161 -5.04 0.69 -8.80
CA ALA A 161 -4.64 0.78 -7.40
C ALA A 161 -3.82 2.05 -7.10
N ASP A 162 -2.96 2.50 -8.03
CA ASP A 162 -2.21 3.76 -7.90
C ASP A 162 -3.12 4.99 -7.98
N LYS A 163 -4.15 4.98 -8.83
CA LYS A 163 -5.14 6.07 -8.84
C LYS A 163 -5.93 6.12 -7.55
N GLU A 164 -6.44 4.98 -7.09
CA GLU A 164 -7.23 4.88 -5.86
C GLU A 164 -6.44 5.40 -4.66
N ILE A 165 -5.20 4.94 -4.48
CA ILE A 165 -4.37 5.37 -3.35
C ILE A 165 -4.02 6.86 -3.42
N ARG A 166 -3.87 7.43 -4.63
CA ARG A 166 -3.63 8.87 -4.82
C ARG A 166 -4.87 9.74 -4.63
N LEU A 167 -6.06 9.19 -4.83
CA LEU A 167 -7.33 9.86 -4.52
C LEU A 167 -7.58 9.87 -3.01
N TYR A 168 -7.15 8.83 -2.30
CA TYR A 168 -7.17 8.79 -0.86
C TYR A 168 -6.10 9.70 -0.26
N LYS A 169 -6.49 10.94 0.06
CA LYS A 169 -5.60 11.99 0.58
C LYS A 169 -5.94 12.33 2.03
N PRO A 170 -5.56 11.49 3.00
CA PRO A 170 -5.76 11.84 4.39
C PRO A 170 -4.90 13.06 4.74
N SER A 171 -5.44 13.95 5.58
CA SER A 171 -4.87 15.28 5.83
C SER A 171 -3.45 15.19 6.43
N PHE A 172 -3.20 14.19 7.26
CA PHE A 172 -1.91 13.94 7.91
C PHE A 172 -0.77 13.58 6.93
N LEU A 173 -1.10 13.09 5.73
CA LEU A 173 -0.08 12.65 4.76
C LEU A 173 0.52 13.84 4.00
N GLY A 174 -0.23 14.94 3.87
CA GLY A 174 0.16 16.11 3.07
C GLY A 174 0.40 15.75 1.60
N ASN A 175 1.50 16.23 1.02
CA ASN A 175 1.86 16.00 -0.39
C ASN A 175 2.93 14.89 -0.58
N ARG A 176 3.01 13.93 0.33
CA ARG A 176 4.07 12.91 0.33
C ARG A 176 3.83 11.73 -0.63
N LEU A 177 2.62 11.66 -1.19
CA LEU A 177 2.17 10.60 -2.09
C LEU A 177 2.10 11.11 -3.54
#